data_AF-A0A2K3P3Y4-F1
#
_entry.id   AF-A0A2K3P3Y4-F1
#
_cell.length_a   1.000
_cell.length_b   1.000
_cell.length_c   1.000
_cell.angle_alpha   90.00
_cell.angle_beta   90.00
_cell.angle_gamma   90.00
#
_symmetry.space_group_name_H-M   'P 1'
#
loop_
_entity.id
_entity.type
_entity.pdbx_description
1 polymer ?
#
loop_
_entity_poly.entity_id
_entity_poly.type
_entity_poly.pdbx_seq_one_letter_code
_entity_poly.pdbx_strand_id
1 'polypeptide(L)'
;MASFPIPPSPNRHHRRCYSNPNPPQPQPALLVFSGGTAFNGVVEDLKNFTTRVAHVLPVSDDGGSTAEIVRVLGGPAVGDIRSRCLRLSDQSTAEALAVRNLLGHRLPLEPLQAKSEWYSIVEGDHVLWKGVSKPYRETIRSFLVYFQNQVISMKQIEAISKC
;
A
#
# COMPACT_ATOMS: atom_id res chain seq x y z
N MET A 1 60.73 25.58 -48.75
CA MET A 1 59.91 25.97 -47.59
C MET A 1 58.51 25.41 -47.77
N ALA A 2 58.12 24.44 -46.94
CA ALA A 2 56.75 24.18 -46.46
C ALA A 2 56.78 22.85 -45.67
N SER A 3 57.19 22.92 -44.40
CA SER A 3 57.00 21.82 -43.45
C SER A 3 55.58 21.95 -42.89
N PHE A 4 54.73 20.95 -43.11
CA PHE A 4 53.40 20.91 -42.51
C PHE A 4 53.50 20.50 -41.02
N PRO A 5 52.79 21.18 -40.09
CA PRO A 5 52.79 20.80 -38.69
C PRO A 5 51.89 19.58 -38.44
N ILE A 6 52.38 18.66 -37.61
CA ILE A 6 51.64 17.50 -37.11
C ILE A 6 50.67 17.98 -36.01
N PRO A 7 49.38 17.59 -36.01
CA PRO A 7 48.46 17.96 -34.94
C PRO A 7 48.79 17.23 -33.63
N PRO A 8 48.61 17.87 -32.46
CA PRO A 8 48.86 17.24 -31.17
C PRO A 8 47.81 16.15 -30.89
N SER A 9 48.29 15.00 -30.39
CA SER A 9 47.47 13.88 -29.95
C SER A 9 46.60 14.30 -28.74
N PRO A 10 45.32 13.87 -28.64
CA PRO A 10 44.47 14.26 -27.54
C PRO A 10 44.95 13.61 -26.24
N ASN A 11 45.07 14.46 -25.22
CA ASN A 11 45.43 14.14 -23.85
C ASN A 11 44.65 12.90 -23.35
N ARG A 12 45.36 11.79 -23.16
CA ARG A 12 44.82 10.55 -22.58
C ARG A 12 44.67 10.80 -21.08
N HIS A 13 43.56 11.43 -20.68
CA HIS A 13 43.15 11.47 -19.29
C HIS A 13 42.96 10.02 -18.82
N HIS A 14 43.97 9.49 -18.13
CA HIS A 14 43.83 8.30 -17.30
C HIS A 14 42.70 8.57 -16.31
N ARG A 15 41.49 8.11 -16.62
CA ARG A 15 40.43 7.93 -15.62
C ARG A 15 40.97 6.92 -14.62
N ARG A 16 41.56 7.41 -13.54
CA ARG A 16 41.86 6.63 -12.36
C ARG A 16 40.51 6.23 -11.78
N CYS A 17 40.06 5.03 -12.08
CA CYS A 17 38.92 4.42 -11.41
C CYS A 17 39.30 4.30 -9.93
N TYR A 18 38.80 5.21 -9.10
CA TYR A 18 38.83 5.01 -7.67
C TYR A 18 37.80 3.93 -7.36
N SER A 19 38.26 2.67 -7.31
CA SER A 19 37.50 1.59 -6.70
C SER A 19 37.30 1.93 -5.23
N ASN A 20 36.06 2.24 -4.85
CA ASN A 20 35.69 2.47 -3.45
C ASN A 20 35.95 1.15 -2.68
N PRO A 21 36.87 1.10 -1.70
CA PRO A 21 37.32 -0.15 -1.09
C PRO A 21 36.30 -0.77 -0.13
N ASN A 22 35.19 -0.10 0.14
CA ASN A 22 34.09 -0.62 0.95
C ASN A 22 32.85 -0.77 0.08
N PRO A 23 32.50 -1.99 -0.39
CA PRO A 23 31.16 -2.23 -0.90
C PRO A 23 30.15 -1.88 0.20
N PRO A 24 29.00 -1.26 -0.13
CA PRO A 24 27.95 -1.05 0.85
C PRO A 24 27.61 -2.42 1.46
N GLN A 25 27.74 -2.53 2.78
CA GLN A 25 27.43 -3.76 3.50
C GLN A 25 25.98 -4.16 3.15
N PRO A 26 25.72 -5.42 2.76
CA PRO A 26 24.38 -5.81 2.35
C PRO A 26 23.41 -5.62 3.52
N GLN A 27 22.28 -4.95 3.26
CA GLN A 27 21.27 -4.74 4.28
C GLN A 27 20.80 -6.09 4.84
N PRO A 28 20.59 -6.20 6.17
CA PRO A 28 20.14 -7.44 6.80
C PRO A 28 18.74 -7.82 6.30
N ALA A 29 18.51 -9.11 6.08
CA ALA A 29 17.19 -9.64 5.75
C ALA A 29 16.49 -10.11 7.01
N LEU A 30 15.24 -9.70 7.22
CA LEU A 30 14.45 -10.03 8.40
C LEU A 30 13.16 -10.76 8.00
N LEU A 31 12.85 -11.82 8.75
CA LEU A 31 11.53 -12.46 8.73
C LEU A 31 10.83 -12.14 10.04
N VAL A 32 9.67 -11.49 9.94
CA VAL A 32 8.90 -11.04 11.10
C VAL A 32 7.59 -11.79 11.13
N PHE A 33 7.41 -12.59 12.18
CA PHE A 33 6.10 -13.14 12.55
C PHE A 33 5.41 -12.12 13.43
N SER A 34 4.36 -11.48 12.91
CA SER A 34 3.63 -10.44 13.62
C SER A 34 2.13 -10.56 13.36
N GLY A 35 1.32 -10.25 14.36
CA GLY A 35 -0.12 -10.09 14.18
C GLY A 35 -0.56 -8.64 14.31
N GLY A 36 -1.62 -8.45 15.09
CA GLY A 36 -2.36 -7.24 15.38
C GLY A 36 -1.56 -6.02 15.83
N THR A 37 -2.07 -5.29 16.82
CA THR A 37 -1.61 -3.91 17.05
C THR A 37 -0.23 -3.82 17.70
N ALA A 38 0.24 -4.86 18.38
CA ALA A 38 1.49 -4.87 19.13
C ALA A 38 2.72 -4.50 18.27
N PHE A 39 2.75 -4.94 17.01
CA PHE A 39 3.89 -4.68 16.14
C PHE A 39 3.83 -3.32 15.42
N ASN A 40 2.77 -2.54 15.62
CA ASN A 40 2.57 -1.28 14.89
C ASN A 40 3.68 -0.25 15.12
N GLY A 41 4.19 -0.12 16.35
CA GLY A 41 5.24 0.84 16.67
C GLY A 41 6.57 0.48 16.01
N VAL A 42 6.88 -0.82 15.91
CA VAL A 42 8.16 -1.33 15.42
C VAL A 42 8.27 -1.27 13.89
N VAL A 43 7.15 -1.35 13.17
CA VAL A 43 7.18 -1.35 11.69
C VAL A 43 7.81 -0.10 11.11
N GLU A 44 7.52 1.08 11.68
CA GLU A 44 8.07 2.34 11.16
C GLU A 44 9.59 2.42 11.39
N ASP A 45 10.07 1.96 12.56
CA ASP A 45 11.49 1.92 12.87
C ASP A 45 12.24 0.92 11.97
N LEU A 46 11.63 -0.22 11.66
CA LEU A 46 12.22 -1.24 10.80
C LEU A 46 12.51 -0.74 9.38
N LYS A 47 11.69 0.18 8.85
CA LYS A 47 11.93 0.78 7.52
C LYS A 47 13.25 1.54 7.45
N ASN A 48 13.66 2.14 8.57
CA ASN A 48 14.93 2.86 8.67
C ASN A 48 16.13 1.92 8.86
N PHE A 49 15.87 0.68 9.30
CA PHE A 49 16.90 -0.33 9.54
C PHE A 49 17.22 -1.15 8.28
N THR A 50 16.19 -1.62 7.56
CA THR A 50 16.35 -2.41 6.33
C THR A 50 15.10 -2.38 5.48
N THR A 51 15.27 -2.41 4.16
CA THR A 51 14.16 -2.60 3.21
C THR A 51 13.83 -4.07 2.96
N ARG A 52 14.63 -4.99 3.51
CA ARG A 52 14.51 -6.44 3.28
C ARG A 52 13.76 -7.13 4.41
N VAL A 53 12.48 -6.80 4.56
CA VAL A 53 11.62 -7.40 5.58
C VAL A 53 10.49 -8.22 4.95
N ALA A 54 10.37 -9.48 5.35
CA ALA A 54 9.22 -10.32 5.04
C ALA A 54 8.32 -10.41 6.27
N HIS A 55 7.05 -10.05 6.13
CA HIS A 55 6.05 -10.13 7.21
C HIS A 55 5.17 -11.37 7.03
N VAL A 56 5.09 -12.20 8.06
CA VAL A 56 4.16 -13.34 8.16
C VAL A 56 3.04 -12.92 9.10
N LEU A 57 1.82 -12.82 8.57
CA LEU A 57 0.65 -12.32 9.28
C LEU A 57 -0.38 -13.44 9.43
N PRO A 58 -1.00 -13.61 10.62
CA PRO A 58 -2.08 -14.56 10.81
C PRO A 58 -3.32 -14.13 10.00
N VAL A 59 -4.09 -15.11 9.55
CA VAL A 59 -5.36 -14.92 8.81
C VAL A 59 -6.58 -15.39 9.61
N SER A 60 -6.39 -15.65 10.91
CA SER A 60 -7.40 -16.16 11.83
C SER A 60 -7.98 -15.10 12.77
N ASP A 61 -7.67 -13.81 12.55
CA ASP A 61 -8.19 -12.71 13.37
C ASP A 61 -9.70 -12.57 13.19
N ASP A 62 -10.46 -12.68 14.29
CA ASP A 62 -11.92 -12.68 14.33
C ASP A 62 -12.50 -11.44 15.04
N GLY A 63 -11.70 -10.38 15.15
CA GLY A 63 -12.10 -9.13 15.80
C GLY A 63 -12.68 -8.06 14.88
N GLY A 64 -13.65 -7.30 15.41
CA GLY A 64 -14.10 -6.03 14.85
C GLY A 64 -14.58 -6.09 13.39
N SER A 65 -14.15 -5.13 12.57
CA SER A 65 -14.59 -5.02 11.16
C SER A 65 -14.20 -6.23 10.31
N THR A 66 -13.10 -6.92 10.65
CA THR A 66 -12.64 -8.10 9.93
C THR A 66 -13.66 -9.23 10.07
N ALA A 67 -14.15 -9.45 11.29
CA ALA A 67 -15.16 -10.45 11.59
C ALA A 67 -16.45 -10.24 10.78
N GLU A 68 -16.94 -9.00 10.72
CA GLU A 68 -18.16 -8.67 9.98
C GLU A 68 -17.99 -8.86 8.46
N ILE A 69 -16.81 -8.52 7.91
CA ILE A 69 -16.52 -8.76 6.49
C ILE A 69 -16.49 -10.26 6.20
N VAL A 70 -15.76 -11.04 7.01
CA VAL A 70 -15.66 -12.51 6.85
C VAL A 70 -17.03 -13.17 7.02
N ARG A 71 -17.88 -12.68 7.93
CA ARG A 71 -19.24 -13.19 8.12
C ARG A 71 -20.11 -13.04 6.88
N VAL A 72 -19.95 -11.94 6.13
CA VAL A 72 -20.79 -11.64 4.96
C VAL A 72 -20.22 -12.19 3.66
N LEU A 73 -18.90 -12.13 3.48
CA LEU A 73 -18.22 -12.48 2.22
C LEU A 73 -17.47 -13.81 2.28
N GLY A 74 -17.28 -14.38 3.47
CA GLY A 74 -16.37 -15.49 3.70
C GLY A 74 -14.89 -15.08 3.56
N GLY A 75 -14.04 -16.08 3.39
CA GLY A 75 -12.61 -15.87 3.14
C GLY A 75 -11.77 -15.64 4.40
N PRO A 76 -10.46 -15.39 4.22
CA PRO A 76 -9.53 -15.18 5.33
C PRO A 76 -9.72 -13.81 6.00
N ALA A 77 -9.28 -13.69 7.25
CA ALA A 77 -9.19 -12.40 7.92
C ALA A 77 -8.20 -11.47 7.21
N VAL A 78 -8.62 -10.23 6.90
CA VAL A 78 -7.83 -9.25 6.14
C VAL A 78 -7.31 -8.06 6.98
N GLY A 79 -7.71 -7.98 8.24
CA GLY A 79 -7.43 -6.82 9.12
C GLY A 79 -5.94 -6.52 9.28
N ASP A 80 -5.16 -7.55 9.62
CA ASP A 80 -3.72 -7.41 9.83
C ASP A 80 -2.97 -7.09 8.52
N ILE A 81 -3.41 -7.65 7.39
CA ILE A 81 -2.84 -7.32 6.08
C ILE A 81 -3.07 -5.84 5.75
N ARG A 82 -4.32 -5.36 5.87
CA ARG A 82 -4.65 -3.93 5.68
C ARG A 82 -3.81 -3.05 6.61
N SER A 83 -3.77 -3.43 7.89
CA SER A 83 -3.00 -2.75 8.93
C SER A 83 -1.54 -2.59 8.51
N ARG A 84 -0.89 -3.66 8.03
CA ARG A 84 0.51 -3.64 7.61
C ARG A 84 0.75 -2.88 6.32
N CYS A 85 -0.07 -3.07 5.30
CA CYS A 85 0.03 -2.33 4.04
C CYS A 85 -0.03 -0.81 4.27
N LEU A 86 -0.91 -0.33 5.16
CA LEU A 86 -1.03 1.10 5.48
C LEU A 86 0.14 1.66 6.29
N ARG A 87 0.80 0.85 7.12
CA ARG A 87 2.06 1.28 7.75
C ARG A 87 3.16 1.30 6.70
N LEU A 88 3.30 0.23 5.92
CA LEU A 88 4.39 0.07 4.95
C LEU A 88 4.26 0.94 3.69
N SER A 89 3.08 1.52 3.44
CA SER A 89 2.85 2.39 2.29
C SER A 89 3.83 3.56 2.25
N ASP A 90 4.14 4.00 1.03
CA ASP A 90 4.89 5.23 0.80
C ASP A 90 4.22 6.43 1.48
N GLN A 91 5.04 7.35 1.98
CA GLN A 91 4.64 8.60 2.63
C GLN A 91 5.43 9.80 2.09
N SER A 92 6.20 9.59 1.01
CA SER A 92 7.10 10.61 0.45
C SER A 92 6.38 11.69 -0.36
N THR A 93 5.19 11.41 -0.88
CA THR A 93 4.43 12.34 -1.72
C THR A 93 3.05 12.66 -1.13
N ALA A 94 2.51 13.83 -1.48
CA ALA A 94 1.17 14.24 -1.08
C ALA A 94 0.08 13.27 -1.61
N GLU A 95 0.27 12.72 -2.81
CA GLU A 95 -0.64 11.71 -3.37
C GLU A 95 -0.56 10.39 -2.61
N ALA A 96 0.64 9.92 -2.25
CA ALA A 96 0.79 8.71 -1.44
C ALA A 96 0.09 8.85 -0.08
N LEU A 97 0.21 10.02 0.56
CA LEU A 97 -0.52 10.34 1.79
C LEU A 97 -2.05 10.37 1.56
N ALA A 98 -2.52 10.94 0.46
CA ALA A 98 -3.95 10.96 0.12
C ALA A 98 -4.51 9.55 -0.09
N VAL A 99 -3.81 8.70 -0.85
CA VAL A 99 -4.19 7.29 -1.07
C VAL A 99 -4.18 6.52 0.25
N ARG A 100 -3.16 6.71 1.09
CA ARG A 100 -3.09 6.10 2.43
C ARG A 100 -4.26 6.53 3.31
N ASN A 101 -4.63 7.81 3.29
CA ASN A 101 -5.77 8.33 4.04
C ASN A 101 -7.10 7.71 3.58
N LEU A 102 -7.30 7.60 2.26
CA LEU A 102 -8.49 6.97 1.67
C LEU A 102 -8.60 5.49 2.08
N LEU A 103 -7.54 4.69 1.90
CA LEU A 103 -7.55 3.26 2.22
C LEU A 103 -7.51 2.97 3.74
N GLY A 104 -7.01 3.95 4.51
CA GLY A 104 -6.96 3.94 5.97
C GLY A 104 -8.26 4.39 6.64
N HIS A 105 -9.16 5.02 5.90
CA HIS A 105 -10.43 5.51 6.43
C HIS A 105 -11.29 4.37 7.00
N ARG A 106 -12.01 4.67 8.09
CA ARG A 106 -13.01 3.80 8.71
C ARG A 106 -14.33 4.55 8.69
N LEU A 107 -15.36 3.91 8.17
CA LEU A 107 -16.70 4.47 8.14
C LEU A 107 -17.22 4.76 9.56
N PRO A 108 -18.15 5.72 9.72
CA PRO A 108 -18.85 5.99 10.96
C PRO A 108 -19.51 4.73 11.55
N LEU A 109 -19.69 4.73 12.87
CA LEU A 109 -20.43 3.65 13.55
C LEU A 109 -21.94 3.68 13.23
N GLU A 110 -22.47 4.87 12.93
CA GLU A 110 -23.89 5.05 12.68
C GLU A 110 -24.28 4.51 11.28
N PRO A 111 -25.16 3.49 11.17
CA PRO A 111 -25.39 2.77 9.91
C PRO A 111 -25.88 3.65 8.75
N LEU A 112 -26.75 4.62 9.03
CA LEU A 112 -27.28 5.51 7.98
C LEU A 112 -26.18 6.44 7.43
N GLN A 113 -25.34 6.97 8.31
CA GLN A 113 -24.22 7.83 7.92
C GLN A 113 -23.17 7.02 7.17
N ALA A 114 -22.81 5.83 7.68
CA ALA A 114 -21.88 4.91 7.04
C ALA A 114 -22.32 4.52 5.64
N LYS A 115 -23.62 4.21 5.46
CA LYS A 115 -24.20 3.89 4.16
C LYS A 115 -24.09 5.07 3.19
N SER A 116 -24.49 6.26 3.62
CA SER A 116 -24.42 7.47 2.79
C SER A 116 -22.98 7.81 2.39
N GLU A 117 -22.06 7.81 3.35
CA GLU A 117 -20.63 8.09 3.13
C GLU A 117 -19.99 7.05 2.20
N TRP A 118 -20.30 5.77 2.38
CA TRP A 118 -19.84 4.71 1.49
C TRP A 118 -20.27 4.94 0.04
N TYR A 119 -21.54 5.28 -0.21
CA TYR A 119 -22.01 5.58 -1.56
C TYR A 119 -21.26 6.77 -2.17
N SER A 120 -21.10 7.86 -1.43
CA SER A 120 -20.33 9.02 -1.87
C SER A 120 -18.87 8.66 -2.23
N ILE A 121 -18.24 7.76 -1.46
CA ILE A 121 -16.88 7.27 -1.76
C ILE A 121 -16.88 6.44 -3.05
N VAL A 122 -17.79 5.49 -3.20
CA VAL A 122 -17.88 4.63 -4.40
C VAL A 122 -18.20 5.43 -5.66
N GLU A 123 -19.04 6.45 -5.55
CA GLU A 123 -19.40 7.41 -6.61
C GLU A 123 -18.28 8.40 -6.93
N GLY A 124 -17.25 8.49 -6.07
CA GLY A 124 -16.05 9.30 -6.30
C GLY A 124 -16.17 10.77 -5.94
N ASP A 125 -17.27 11.14 -5.30
CA ASP A 125 -17.62 12.53 -4.96
C ASP A 125 -17.21 12.89 -3.53
N HIS A 126 -16.76 11.91 -2.75
CA HIS A 126 -16.32 12.12 -1.38
C HIS A 126 -14.99 12.90 -1.26
N VAL A 127 -14.86 13.68 -0.20
CA VAL A 127 -13.65 14.50 0.08
C VAL A 127 -12.37 13.69 0.21
N LEU A 128 -12.45 12.40 0.56
CA LEU A 128 -11.30 11.50 0.64
C LEU A 128 -10.56 11.32 -0.70
N TRP A 129 -11.20 11.62 -1.83
CA TRP A 129 -10.57 11.59 -3.15
C TRP A 129 -9.69 12.81 -3.45
N LYS A 130 -9.70 13.82 -2.58
CA LYS A 130 -8.86 15.02 -2.72
C LYS A 130 -7.38 14.63 -2.66
N GLY A 131 -6.62 15.02 -3.68
CA GLY A 131 -5.19 14.71 -3.79
C GLY A 131 -4.86 13.36 -4.42
N VAL A 132 -5.86 12.53 -4.74
CA VAL A 132 -5.69 11.29 -5.50
C VAL A 132 -5.90 11.58 -7.00
N SER A 133 -4.90 11.30 -7.83
CA SER A 133 -4.99 11.52 -9.27
C SER A 133 -6.03 10.63 -9.93
N LYS A 134 -6.43 11.00 -11.16
CA LYS A 134 -7.44 10.28 -11.93
C LYS A 134 -7.09 8.78 -12.15
N PRO A 135 -5.87 8.39 -12.56
CA PRO A 135 -5.53 6.98 -12.74
C PRO A 135 -5.66 6.14 -11.46
N TYR A 136 -5.19 6.66 -10.33
CA TYR A 136 -5.33 6.00 -9.03
C TYR A 136 -6.79 5.94 -8.61
N ARG A 137 -7.55 7.03 -8.81
CA ARG A 137 -8.98 7.09 -8.51
C ARG A 137 -9.74 6.01 -9.28
N GLU A 138 -9.56 5.92 -10.59
CA GLU A 138 -10.22 4.93 -11.43
C GLU A 138 -9.89 3.49 -10.99
N THR A 139 -8.60 3.23 -10.71
CA THR A 139 -8.13 1.92 -10.25
C THR A 139 -8.75 1.54 -8.92
N ILE A 140 -8.65 2.39 -7.89
CA ILE A 140 -9.17 2.10 -6.55
C ILE A 140 -10.69 1.97 -6.60
N ARG A 141 -11.38 2.86 -7.31
CA ARG A 141 -12.84 2.80 -7.46
C ARG A 141 -13.31 1.50 -8.10
N SER A 142 -12.58 0.95 -9.07
CA SER A 142 -12.95 -0.33 -9.68
C SER A 142 -13.04 -1.45 -8.63
N PHE A 143 -12.11 -1.51 -7.68
CA PHE A 143 -12.13 -2.47 -6.58
C PHE A 143 -13.24 -2.18 -5.56
N LEU A 144 -13.53 -0.91 -5.27
CA LEU A 144 -14.62 -0.54 -4.35
C LEU A 144 -16.01 -0.89 -4.94
N VAL A 145 -16.21 -0.63 -6.23
CA VAL A 145 -17.44 -1.02 -6.95
C VAL A 145 -17.57 -2.55 -6.99
N TYR A 146 -16.47 -3.25 -7.29
CA TYR A 146 -16.47 -4.72 -7.24
C TYR A 146 -16.86 -5.24 -5.85
N PHE A 147 -16.25 -4.71 -4.79
CA PHE A 147 -16.59 -5.07 -3.41
C PHE A 147 -18.06 -4.81 -3.08
N GLN A 148 -18.60 -3.64 -3.45
CA GLN A 148 -20.02 -3.32 -3.27
C GLN A 148 -20.92 -4.35 -3.95
N ASN A 149 -20.60 -4.75 -5.18
CA ASN A 149 -21.37 -5.74 -5.92
C ASN A 149 -21.33 -7.12 -5.24
N GLN A 150 -20.19 -7.53 -4.67
CA GLN A 150 -20.08 -8.76 -3.90
C GLN A 150 -20.95 -8.73 -2.63
N VAL A 151 -20.92 -7.62 -1.89
CA VAL A 151 -21.75 -7.45 -0.69
C VAL A 151 -23.24 -7.51 -1.01
N ILE A 152 -23.69 -6.89 -2.10
CA ILE A 152 -25.09 -6.96 -2.54
C ILE A 152 -25.45 -8.39 -2.95
N SER A 153 -24.60 -9.06 -3.74
CA SER A 153 -24.85 -10.41 -4.24
C SER A 153 -24.99 -11.43 -3.10
N MET A 154 -24.10 -11.38 -2.10
CA MET A 154 -24.16 -12.31 -0.96
C MET A 154 -25.41 -12.10 -0.11
N LYS A 155 -25.85 -10.85 0.09
CA LYS A 155 -27.12 -10.57 0.79
C LYS A 155 -28.34 -11.12 0.04
N GLN A 156 -28.31 -11.10 -1.29
CA GLN A 156 -29.40 -11.65 -2.10
C GLN A 156 -29.46 -13.19 -1.98
N ILE A 157 -28.30 -13.86 -1.96
CA ILE A 157 -28.23 -15.32 -1.76
C ILE A 157 -28.72 -15.72 -0.37
N GLU A 158 -28.33 -14.99 0.68
CA GLU A 158 -28.79 -15.25 2.05
C GLU A 158 -30.32 -15.09 2.18
N ALA A 159 -30.91 -14.13 1.46
CA ALA A 159 -32.37 -13.96 1.41
C ALA A 159 -33.06 -15.15 0.71
N ILE A 160 -32.50 -15.67 -0.38
CA ILE A 160 -33.04 -16.83 -1.10
C ILE A 160 -32.92 -18.12 -0.27
N SER A 161 -31.80 -18.31 0.44
CA SER A 161 -31.56 -19.51 1.25
C SER A 161 -32.45 -19.61 2.51
N LYS A 162 -33.17 -18.54 2.86
CA LYS A 162 -34.10 -18.49 4.00
C LYS A 162 -35.58 -18.58 3.60
N CYS A 163 -35.88 -18.66 2.30
CA CYS A 163 -37.21 -18.97 1.77
C CYS A 163 -37.34 -20.47 1.52
#